data_AF-A0A829HIV8-F1
#
_entry.id   AF-A0A829HIV8-F1
#
_cell.length_a   1.000
_cell.length_b   1.000
_cell.length_c   1.000
_cell.angle_alpha   90.00
_cell.angle_beta   90.00
_cell.angle_gamma   90.00
#
_symmetry.space_group_name_H-M   'P 1'
#
loop_
_entity.id
_entity.type
_entity.pdbx_description
1 polymer ?
#
loop_
_entity_poly.entity_id
_entity_poly.type
_entity_poly.pdbx_seq_one_letter_code
_entity_poly.pdbx_strand_id
1 'polypeptide(L)'
;MKTKKEEVIFIFCSAFIFLCIGLCMYGIIFNTVAPYIFGKGYDKGALATMIGWSATLFIGYCGYILIDKWKDQEHKKIIRDNANTTLNNFKKFITLALAQSHIKELPTNDFRKFQEIYYDTYISLNILSELTKDPELDELENFFMNTYQDINELRSQMIQNKITFIICEEEMRKLIVSLDVIYRKCARLMNIHNID
;
A
#
# COMPACT_ATOMS: atom_id res chain seq x y z
N MET A 1 2.72 2.40 14.81
CA MET A 1 1.81 1.33 14.38
C MET A 1 1.00 0.91 15.59
N LYS A 2 -0.32 1.09 15.59
CA LYS A 2 -1.17 0.55 16.66
C LYS A 2 -1.12 -0.98 16.60
N THR A 3 -1.01 -1.63 17.74
CA THR A 3 -0.98 -3.10 17.77
C THR A 3 -2.38 -3.65 17.47
N LYS A 4 -2.50 -4.82 16.84
CA LYS A 4 -3.81 -5.46 16.55
C LYS A 4 -4.73 -5.53 17.78
N LYS A 5 -4.14 -5.58 18.99
CA LYS A 5 -4.85 -5.57 20.28
C LYS A 5 -5.53 -4.23 20.58
N GLU A 6 -4.91 -3.11 20.23
CA GLU A 6 -5.46 -1.76 20.45
C GLU A 6 -6.65 -1.45 19.52
N GLU A 7 -6.61 -1.96 18.28
CA GLU A 7 -7.73 -1.81 17.33
C GLU A 7 -8.97 -2.59 17.77
N VAL A 8 -8.79 -3.83 18.24
CA VAL A 8 -9.88 -4.64 18.79
C VAL A 8 -10.50 -3.98 20.02
N ILE A 9 -9.68 -3.44 20.92
CA ILE A 9 -10.16 -2.70 22.10
C ILE A 9 -10.94 -1.45 21.67
N PHE A 10 -10.44 -0.70 20.69
CA PHE A 10 -11.14 0.50 20.19
C PHE A 10 -12.51 0.17 19.59
N ILE A 11 -12.63 -0.90 18.81
CA ILE A 11 -13.90 -1.35 18.25
C ILE A 11 -14.87 -1.75 19.37
N PHE A 12 -14.39 -2.49 20.38
CA PHE A 12 -15.21 -2.93 21.51
C PHE A 12 -15.69 -1.75 22.36
N CYS A 13 -14.79 -0.80 22.67
CA CYS A 13 -15.12 0.43 23.39
C CYS A 13 -16.12 1.30 22.60
N SER A 14 -15.95 1.42 21.29
CA SER A 14 -16.86 2.17 20.42
C SER A 14 -18.25 1.53 20.40
N ALA A 15 -18.33 0.21 20.25
CA ALA A 15 -19.59 -0.54 20.30
C ALA A 15 -20.29 -0.38 21.66
N PHE A 16 -19.54 -0.40 22.77
CA PHE A 16 -20.08 -0.16 24.11
C PHE A 16 -20.62 1.26 24.28
N ILE A 17 -19.91 2.29 23.80
CA ILE A 17 -20.37 3.67 23.83
C ILE A 17 -21.66 3.84 23.03
N PHE A 18 -21.75 3.26 21.83
CA PHE A 18 -22.99 3.28 21.03
C PHE A 18 -24.15 2.58 21.74
N LEU A 19 -23.88 1.47 22.44
CA LEU A 19 -24.89 0.77 23.24
C LEU A 19 -25.37 1.62 24.41
N CYS A 20 -24.47 2.30 25.13
CA CYS A 20 -24.84 3.22 26.20
C CYS A 20 -25.68 4.41 25.68
N ILE A 21 -25.29 5.02 24.56
CA ILE A 21 -26.06 6.10 23.93
C ILE A 21 -27.45 5.59 23.51
N GLY A 22 -27.53 4.39 22.94
CA GLY A 22 -28.80 3.76 22.58
C GLY A 22 -29.73 3.55 23.78
N LEU A 23 -29.20 3.06 24.91
CA LEU A 23 -29.95 2.89 26.15
C LEU A 23 -30.43 4.23 26.73
N CYS A 24 -29.58 5.27 26.69
CA CYS A 24 -29.96 6.62 27.14
C CYS A 24 -31.08 7.21 26.27
N MET A 25 -30.96 7.10 24.94
CA MET A 25 -31.99 7.57 23.99
C MET A 25 -33.30 6.81 24.17
N TYR A 26 -33.24 5.49 24.42
CA TYR A 26 -34.39 4.68 24.74
C TYR A 26 -35.12 5.19 25.99
N GLY A 27 -34.38 5.53 27.06
CA GLY A 27 -34.94 6.11 28.28
C GLY A 27 -35.65 7.46 28.05
N ILE A 28 -35.07 8.33 27.22
CA ILE A 28 -35.67 9.64 26.87
C ILE A 28 -36.95 9.45 26.06
N ILE A 29 -36.95 8.52 25.10
CA ILE A 29 -38.12 8.27 24.25
C ILE A 29 -39.28 7.73 25.08
N PHE A 30 -39.04 6.76 25.98
CA PHE A 30 -40.11 6.15 26.78
C PHE A 30 -40.64 7.04 27.92
N ASN A 31 -39.77 7.85 28.55
CA ASN A 31 -40.16 8.65 29.71
C ASN A 31 -40.64 10.06 29.34
N THR A 32 -40.20 10.59 28.20
CA THR A 32 -40.49 11.99 27.83
C THR A 32 -41.31 12.07 26.54
N VAL A 33 -40.85 11.45 25.45
CA VAL A 33 -41.43 11.66 24.11
C VAL A 33 -42.72 10.87 23.91
N ALA A 34 -42.73 9.57 24.22
CA ALA A 34 -43.88 8.71 23.99
C ALA A 34 -45.10 9.09 24.87
N PRO A 35 -44.95 9.46 26.15
CA PRO A 35 -46.07 9.97 26.94
C PRO A 35 -46.64 11.30 26.43
N TYR A 36 -45.79 12.15 25.82
CA TYR A 36 -46.20 13.43 25.24
C TYR A 36 -46.97 13.25 23.93
N ILE A 37 -46.55 12.32 23.06
CA ILE A 37 -47.17 12.08 21.75
C ILE A 37 -48.39 11.15 21.84
N PHE A 38 -48.31 10.09 22.64
CA PHE A 38 -49.30 9.00 22.67
C PHE A 38 -50.10 8.89 23.98
N GLY A 39 -49.85 9.77 24.96
CA GLY A 39 -50.50 9.73 26.28
C GLY A 39 -49.95 8.63 27.20
N LYS A 40 -50.61 8.35 28.34
CA LYS A 40 -50.11 7.38 29.35
C LYS A 40 -50.49 5.90 29.07
N GLY A 41 -51.16 5.61 27.96
CA GLY A 41 -51.76 4.30 27.65
C GLY A 41 -51.24 3.60 26.39
N TYR A 42 -50.11 4.06 25.82
CA TYR A 42 -49.53 3.41 24.63
C TYR A 42 -48.93 2.04 24.95
N ASP A 43 -48.97 1.14 23.96
CA ASP A 43 -48.34 -0.18 24.08
C ASP A 43 -46.81 -0.03 24.09
N LYS A 44 -46.26 -0.10 25.30
CA LYS A 44 -44.82 -0.04 25.55
C LYS A 44 -44.08 -1.19 24.88
N GLY A 45 -44.71 -2.35 24.71
CA GLY A 45 -44.14 -3.51 24.03
C GLY A 45 -43.97 -3.28 22.53
N ALA A 46 -45.03 -2.81 21.85
CA ALA A 46 -44.97 -2.51 20.43
C ALA A 46 -43.95 -1.40 20.10
N LEU A 47 -43.91 -0.34 20.92
CA LEU A 47 -42.93 0.75 20.77
C LEU A 47 -41.49 0.25 21.02
N ALA A 48 -41.31 -0.63 22.01
CA ALA A 48 -40.01 -1.23 22.33
C ALA A 48 -39.50 -2.09 21.17
N THR A 49 -40.40 -2.87 20.57
CA THR A 49 -40.09 -3.68 19.39
C THR A 49 -39.71 -2.81 18.20
N MET A 50 -40.45 -1.73 17.91
CA MET A 50 -40.15 -0.84 16.78
C MET A 50 -38.80 -0.12 16.94
N ILE A 51 -38.49 0.35 18.14
CA ILE A 51 -37.20 0.97 18.47
C ILE A 51 -36.07 -0.08 18.47
N GLY A 52 -36.34 -1.29 18.95
CA GLY A 52 -35.41 -2.42 18.91
C GLY A 52 -34.99 -2.78 17.48
N TRP A 53 -35.95 -2.92 16.56
CA TRP A 53 -35.66 -3.16 15.14
C TRP A 53 -34.89 -2.01 14.49
N SER A 54 -35.23 -0.77 14.82
CA SER A 54 -34.51 0.41 14.33
C SER A 54 -33.05 0.43 14.82
N ALA A 55 -32.82 0.06 16.08
CA ALA A 55 -31.48 -0.05 16.66
C ALA A 55 -30.69 -1.21 16.04
N THR A 56 -31.31 -2.37 15.79
CA THR A 56 -30.66 -3.51 15.12
C THR A 56 -30.23 -3.15 13.70
N LEU A 57 -31.08 -2.47 12.93
CA LEU A 57 -30.75 -1.99 11.59
C LEU A 57 -29.62 -0.94 11.61
N PHE A 58 -29.66 -0.01 12.56
CA PHE A 58 -28.62 1.01 12.72
C PHE A 58 -27.26 0.41 13.10
N ILE A 59 -27.23 -0.53 14.06
CA ILE A 59 -26.00 -1.23 14.45
C ILE A 59 -25.44 -2.04 13.28
N GLY A 60 -26.30 -2.72 12.51
CA GLY A 60 -25.89 -3.44 11.29
C GLY A 60 -25.26 -2.51 10.25
N TYR A 61 -25.84 -1.33 10.02
CA TYR A 61 -25.32 -0.33 9.09
C TYR A 61 -24.00 0.29 9.56
N CYS A 62 -23.88 0.64 10.84
CA CYS A 62 -22.63 1.12 11.42
C CYS A 62 -21.52 0.06 11.35
N GLY A 63 -21.85 -1.21 11.63
CA GLY A 63 -20.93 -2.34 11.50
C GLY A 63 -20.45 -2.52 10.06
N TYR A 64 -21.35 -2.41 9.08
CA TYR A 64 -21.00 -2.45 7.66
C TYR A 64 -20.02 -1.33 7.27
N ILE A 65 -20.31 -0.07 7.63
CA ILE A 65 -19.41 1.07 7.34
C ILE A 65 -18.04 0.89 8.00
N LEU A 66 -18.00 0.38 9.23
CA LEU A 66 -16.74 0.14 9.95
C LEU A 66 -15.90 -0.95 9.27
N ILE A 67 -16.52 -2.04 8.82
CA ILE A 67 -15.84 -3.11 8.08
C ILE A 67 -15.34 -2.60 6.73
N ASP A 68 -16.16 -1.82 6.02
CA ASP A 68 -15.80 -1.24 4.72
C ASP A 68 -14.59 -0.28 4.85
N LYS A 69 -14.65 0.64 5.81
CA LYS A 69 -13.51 1.53 6.13
C LYS A 69 -12.27 0.78 6.59
N TRP A 70 -12.43 -0.31 7.34
CA TRP A 70 -11.31 -1.14 7.77
C TRP A 70 -10.64 -1.85 6.59
N LYS A 71 -11.43 -2.40 5.66
CA LYS A 71 -10.91 -3.01 4.42
C LYS A 71 -10.12 -2.00 3.58
N ASP A 72 -10.64 -0.78 3.42
CA ASP A 72 -9.93 0.28 2.71
C ASP A 72 -8.60 0.65 3.38
N GLN A 73 -8.58 0.73 4.71
CA GLN A 73 -7.35 0.99 5.46
C GLN A 73 -6.34 -0.15 5.33
N GLU A 74 -6.79 -1.39 5.36
CA GLU A 74 -5.93 -2.56 5.21
C GLU A 74 -5.35 -2.64 3.78
N HIS A 75 -6.17 -2.36 2.76
CA HIS A 75 -5.71 -2.30 1.37
C HIS A 75 -4.67 -1.20 1.16
N LYS A 76 -4.91 0.02 1.67
CA LYS A 76 -3.93 1.12 1.64
C LYS A 76 -2.64 0.76 2.35
N LYS A 77 -2.72 0.04 3.47
CA LYS A 77 -1.54 -0.43 4.21
C LYS A 77 -0.73 -1.43 3.39
N ILE A 78 -1.39 -2.40 2.73
CA ILE A 78 -0.73 -3.37 1.85
C ILE A 78 0.02 -2.66 0.72
N ILE A 79 -0.62 -1.70 0.05
CA ILE A 79 0.00 -0.90 -1.01
C ILE A 79 1.25 -0.18 -0.48
N ARG A 80 1.13 0.49 0.66
CA ARG A 80 2.25 1.24 1.27
C ARG A 80 3.42 0.33 1.65
N ASP A 81 3.15 -0.82 2.26
CA ASP A 81 4.20 -1.74 2.71
C ASP A 81 4.92 -2.37 1.50
N ASN A 82 4.19 -2.65 0.41
CA ASN A 82 4.77 -3.10 -0.86
C ASN A 82 5.54 -1.98 -1.59
N ALA A 83 5.05 -0.74 -1.57
CA ALA A 83 5.76 0.41 -2.11
C ALA A 83 7.12 0.61 -1.42
N ASN A 84 7.14 0.54 -0.08
CA ASN A 84 8.39 0.63 0.69
C ASN A 84 9.38 -0.49 0.36
N THR A 85 8.89 -1.72 0.21
CA THR A 85 9.71 -2.88 -0.16
C THR A 85 10.31 -2.68 -1.55
N THR A 86 9.48 -2.28 -2.52
CA THR A 86 9.87 -2.02 -3.90
C THR A 86 10.92 -0.93 -3.97
N LEU A 87 10.71 0.21 -3.30
CA LEU A 87 11.66 1.33 -3.26
C LEU A 87 13.02 0.91 -2.68
N ASN A 88 13.02 0.10 -1.62
CA ASN A 88 14.24 -0.41 -1.01
C ASN A 88 15.01 -1.35 -1.95
N ASN A 89 14.30 -2.26 -2.64
CA ASN A 89 14.91 -3.16 -3.61
C ASN A 89 15.49 -2.39 -4.80
N PHE A 90 14.74 -1.42 -5.32
CA PHE A 90 15.20 -0.51 -6.38
C PHE A 90 16.49 0.22 -6.00
N LYS A 91 16.53 0.79 -4.79
CA LYS A 91 17.72 1.47 -4.29
C LYS A 91 18.93 0.54 -4.22
N LYS A 92 18.74 -0.71 -3.77
CA LYS A 92 19.81 -1.73 -3.75
C LYS A 92 20.28 -2.05 -5.17
N PHE A 93 19.35 -2.21 -6.11
CA PHE A 93 19.67 -2.47 -7.51
C PHE A 93 20.51 -1.34 -8.10
N ILE A 94 20.06 -0.07 -8.00
CA ILE A 94 20.79 1.10 -8.51
C ILE A 94 22.19 1.16 -7.91
N THR A 95 22.32 0.94 -6.61
CA THR A 95 23.60 0.97 -5.90
C THR A 95 24.56 -0.11 -6.43
N LEU A 96 24.07 -1.34 -6.63
CA LEU A 96 24.88 -2.44 -7.14
C LEU A 96 25.21 -2.29 -8.61
N ALA A 97 24.26 -1.85 -9.43
CA ALA A 97 24.48 -1.58 -10.86
C ALA A 97 25.63 -0.57 -11.03
N LEU A 98 25.62 0.50 -10.23
CA LEU A 98 26.66 1.52 -10.25
C LEU A 98 28.00 0.99 -9.74
N ALA A 99 28.01 0.20 -8.65
CA ALA A 99 29.25 -0.41 -8.18
C ALA A 99 29.86 -1.34 -9.25
N GLN A 100 29.01 -2.07 -9.98
CA GLN A 100 29.44 -3.01 -11.01
C GLN A 100 29.89 -2.35 -12.31
N SER A 101 29.41 -1.16 -12.66
CA SER A 101 29.86 -0.46 -13.87
C SER A 101 31.35 -0.11 -13.83
N HIS A 102 31.93 0.00 -12.63
CA HIS A 102 33.35 0.31 -12.44
C HIS A 102 34.26 -0.94 -12.44
N ILE A 103 33.69 -2.14 -12.57
CA ILE A 103 34.44 -3.40 -12.47
C ILE A 103 34.53 -4.05 -13.86
N LYS A 104 35.75 -4.09 -14.40
CA LYS A 104 36.03 -4.64 -15.74
C LYS A 104 35.68 -6.13 -15.87
N GLU A 105 36.04 -6.93 -14.88
CA GLU A 105 35.71 -8.36 -14.83
C GLU A 105 34.90 -8.63 -13.57
N LEU A 106 33.61 -8.94 -13.75
CA LEU A 106 32.76 -9.24 -12.61
C LEU A 106 32.98 -10.66 -12.12
N PRO A 107 33.27 -10.87 -10.84
CA PRO A 107 33.26 -12.21 -10.27
C PRO A 107 31.85 -12.83 -10.41
N THR A 108 31.79 -14.13 -10.70
CA THR A 108 30.52 -14.88 -10.89
C THR A 108 29.56 -14.70 -9.70
N ASN A 109 30.10 -14.62 -8.49
CA ASN A 109 29.32 -14.43 -7.27
C ASN A 109 28.63 -13.06 -7.23
N ASP A 110 29.31 -12.00 -7.69
CA ASP A 110 28.76 -10.65 -7.70
C ASP A 110 27.73 -10.48 -8.82
N PHE A 111 27.92 -11.21 -9.93
CA PHE A 111 26.93 -11.27 -11.01
C PHE A 111 25.64 -11.95 -10.54
N ARG A 112 25.77 -13.07 -9.83
CA ARG A 112 24.60 -13.78 -9.27
C ARG A 112 23.82 -12.92 -8.28
N LYS A 113 24.49 -12.21 -7.37
CA LYS A 113 23.85 -11.26 -6.45
C LYS A 113 23.09 -10.15 -7.19
N PHE A 114 23.64 -9.67 -8.29
CA PHE A 114 23.00 -8.67 -9.13
C PHE A 114 21.73 -9.20 -9.80
N GLN A 115 21.78 -10.43 -10.33
CA GLN A 115 20.61 -11.10 -10.88
C GLN A 115 19.53 -11.31 -9.82
N GLU A 116 19.89 -11.80 -8.63
CA GLU A 116 18.95 -12.00 -7.52
C GLU A 116 18.23 -10.69 -7.16
N ILE A 117 18.97 -9.59 -7.01
CA ILE A 117 18.39 -8.29 -6.66
C ILE A 117 17.57 -7.70 -7.81
N TYR A 118 17.94 -7.96 -9.07
CA TYR A 118 17.11 -7.62 -10.22
C TYR A 118 15.74 -8.33 -10.14
N TYR A 119 15.72 -9.66 -9.94
CA TYR A 119 14.49 -10.42 -9.85
C TYR A 119 13.62 -10.00 -8.65
N ASP A 120 14.24 -9.76 -7.49
CA ASP A 120 13.52 -9.27 -6.31
C ASP A 120 12.89 -7.89 -6.56
N THR A 121 13.58 -7.02 -7.30
CA THR A 121 13.07 -5.69 -7.66
C THR A 121 11.94 -5.80 -8.67
N TYR A 122 12.09 -6.62 -9.71
CA TYR A 122 11.08 -6.87 -10.73
C TYR A 122 9.79 -7.44 -10.13
N ILE A 123 9.88 -8.47 -9.29
CA ILE A 123 8.71 -9.06 -8.61
C ILE A 123 8.01 -8.02 -7.75
N SER A 124 8.77 -7.22 -6.99
CA SER A 124 8.18 -6.20 -6.14
C SER A 124 7.46 -5.10 -6.93
N LEU A 125 8.01 -4.69 -8.07
CA LEU A 125 7.38 -3.74 -8.98
C LEU A 125 6.10 -4.27 -9.59
N ASN A 126 6.13 -5.50 -10.08
CA ASN A 126 5.00 -6.13 -10.73
C ASN A 126 3.82 -6.26 -9.76
N ILE A 127 4.08 -6.76 -8.54
CA ILE A 127 3.08 -6.80 -7.45
C ILE A 127 2.52 -5.40 -7.16
N LEU A 128 3.40 -4.39 -7.11
CA LEU A 128 2.97 -3.01 -6.84
C LEU A 128 2.11 -2.45 -7.99
N SER A 129 2.47 -2.73 -9.25
CA SER A 129 1.69 -2.31 -10.41
C SER A 129 0.32 -2.98 -10.41
N GLU A 130 0.23 -4.29 -10.17
CA GLU A 130 -1.05 -5.00 -10.09
C GLU A 130 -1.98 -4.44 -9.01
N LEU A 131 -1.41 -4.01 -7.87
CA LEU A 131 -2.16 -3.48 -6.74
C LEU A 131 -2.65 -2.03 -6.96
N THR A 132 -1.85 -1.20 -7.62
CA THR A 132 -2.14 0.23 -7.79
C THR A 132 -2.80 0.56 -9.12
N LYS A 133 -2.49 -0.22 -10.17
CA LYS A 133 -2.92 -0.01 -11.56
C LYS A 133 -2.59 1.40 -12.07
N ASP A 134 -1.48 1.96 -11.61
CA ASP A 134 -1.02 3.29 -12.01
C ASP A 134 -0.17 3.16 -13.30
N PRO A 135 -0.55 3.83 -14.40
CA PRO A 135 0.21 3.81 -15.65
C PRO A 135 1.67 4.24 -15.50
N GLU A 136 1.99 5.11 -14.52
CA GLU A 136 3.37 5.53 -14.29
C GLU A 136 4.24 4.43 -13.67
N LEU A 137 3.62 3.48 -12.96
CA LEU A 137 4.31 2.30 -12.43
C LEU A 137 4.54 1.25 -13.51
N ASP A 138 3.60 1.10 -14.45
CA ASP A 138 3.80 0.28 -15.65
C ASP A 138 4.96 0.83 -16.51
N GLU A 139 5.05 2.15 -16.66
CA GLU A 139 6.17 2.78 -17.36
C GLU A 139 7.51 2.49 -16.66
N LEU A 140 7.55 2.57 -15.32
CA LEU A 140 8.73 2.22 -14.54
C LEU A 140 9.11 0.74 -14.67
N GLU A 141 8.15 -0.18 -14.63
CA GLU A 141 8.39 -1.63 -14.79
C GLU A 141 9.00 -1.92 -16.16
N ASN A 142 8.41 -1.38 -17.22
CA ASN A 142 8.91 -1.54 -18.59
C ASN A 142 10.31 -0.94 -18.74
N PHE A 143 10.53 0.27 -18.22
CA PHE A 143 11.83 0.92 -18.28
C PHE A 143 12.89 0.15 -17.49
N PHE A 144 12.53 -0.40 -16.33
CA PHE A 144 13.42 -1.24 -15.52
C PHE A 144 13.85 -2.51 -16.25
N MET A 145 12.90 -3.22 -16.87
CA MET A 145 13.22 -4.42 -17.68
C MET A 145 14.15 -4.08 -18.84
N ASN A 146 13.85 -3.03 -19.60
CA ASN A 146 14.64 -2.60 -20.75
C ASN A 146 16.06 -2.21 -20.30
N THR A 147 16.19 -1.44 -19.22
CA THR A 147 17.48 -1.04 -18.66
C THR A 147 18.36 -2.25 -18.31
N TYR A 148 17.77 -3.30 -17.74
CA TYR A 148 18.51 -4.52 -17.42
C TYR A 148 18.99 -5.27 -18.67
N GLN A 149 18.17 -5.33 -19.72
CA GLN A 149 18.54 -5.90 -21.01
C GLN A 149 19.68 -5.10 -21.66
N ASP A 150 19.58 -3.78 -21.68
CA ASP A 150 20.59 -2.87 -22.23
C ASP A 150 21.93 -3.01 -21.50
N ILE A 151 21.91 -3.11 -20.16
CA ILE A 151 23.10 -3.36 -19.35
C ILE A 151 23.76 -4.70 -19.75
N ASN A 152 22.98 -5.76 -19.89
CA ASN A 152 23.53 -7.08 -20.27
C ASN A 152 24.09 -7.05 -21.70
N GLU A 153 23.45 -6.34 -22.62
CA GLU A 153 23.91 -6.21 -23.99
C GLU A 153 25.23 -5.43 -24.07
N LEU A 154 25.33 -4.28 -23.41
CA LEU A 154 26.58 -3.49 -23.32
C LEU A 154 27.73 -4.34 -22.77
N ARG A 155 27.49 -5.10 -21.70
CA ARG A 155 28.51 -6.00 -21.14
C ARG A 155 28.89 -7.11 -22.10
N SER A 156 27.94 -7.68 -22.84
CA SER A 156 28.22 -8.69 -23.86
C SER A 156 29.07 -8.11 -25.00
N GLN A 157 28.76 -6.89 -25.46
CA GLN A 157 29.56 -6.19 -26.47
C GLN A 157 30.98 -5.91 -25.98
N MET A 158 31.16 -5.55 -24.70
CA MET A 158 32.47 -5.36 -24.08
C MET A 158 33.27 -6.67 -24.05
N ILE A 159 32.65 -7.79 -23.64
CA ILE A 159 33.30 -9.11 -23.60
C ILE A 159 33.70 -9.57 -25.01
N GLN A 160 32.87 -9.26 -26.02
CA GLN A 160 33.15 -9.51 -27.43
C GLN A 160 34.17 -8.54 -28.04
N ASN A 161 34.75 -7.63 -27.25
CA ASN A 161 35.68 -6.57 -27.67
C ASN A 161 35.12 -5.63 -28.76
N LYS A 162 33.80 -5.51 -28.88
CA LYS A 162 33.13 -4.59 -29.82
C LYS A 162 33.16 -3.14 -29.33
N ILE A 163 33.14 -2.95 -28.00
CA ILE A 163 33.26 -1.65 -27.34
C ILE A 163 34.36 -1.71 -26.28
N THR A 164 34.96 -0.55 -25.99
CA THR A 164 35.95 -0.45 -24.91
C THR A 164 35.25 -0.42 -23.54
N PHE A 165 35.99 -0.78 -22.49
CA PHE A 165 35.50 -0.69 -21.11
C PHE A 165 35.01 0.72 -20.76
N ILE A 166 35.72 1.76 -21.23
CA ILE A 166 35.36 3.16 -20.97
C ILE A 166 34.00 3.51 -21.57
N ILE A 167 33.74 3.06 -22.81
CA ILE A 167 32.44 3.27 -23.47
C ILE A 167 31.34 2.50 -22.73
N CYS A 168 31.60 1.25 -22.36
CA CYS A 168 30.66 0.43 -21.60
C CYS A 168 30.30 1.07 -20.26
N GLU A 169 31.29 1.56 -19.52
CA GLU A 169 31.11 2.24 -18.23
C GLU A 169 30.24 3.50 -18.37
N GLU A 170 30.52 4.33 -19.39
CA GLU A 170 29.79 5.57 -19.61
C GLU A 170 28.31 5.32 -19.98
N GLU A 171 28.04 4.37 -20.87
CA GLU A 171 26.68 4.02 -21.27
C GLU A 171 25.89 3.36 -20.13
N MET A 172 26.51 2.46 -19.37
CA MET A 172 25.89 1.91 -18.16
C MET A 172 25.53 3.02 -17.16
N ARG A 173 26.41 4.01 -16.99
CA ARG A 173 26.14 5.15 -16.09
C ARG A 173 24.95 5.98 -16.57
N LYS A 174 24.81 6.23 -17.87
CA LYS A 174 23.66 6.97 -18.45
C LYS A 174 22.34 6.22 -18.20
N LEU A 175 22.34 4.91 -18.41
CA LEU A 175 21.17 4.05 -18.14
C LEU A 175 20.78 4.08 -16.66
N ILE A 176 21.75 3.94 -15.76
CA ILE A 176 21.51 3.98 -14.31
C ILE A 176 20.98 5.35 -13.86
N VAL A 177 21.53 6.45 -14.39
CA VAL A 177 21.04 7.80 -14.08
C VAL A 177 19.59 7.98 -14.56
N SER A 178 19.28 7.52 -15.77
CA SER A 178 17.92 7.59 -16.30
C SER A 178 16.93 6.80 -15.45
N LEU A 179 17.35 5.61 -14.98
CA LEU A 179 16.57 4.79 -14.06
C LEU A 179 16.35 5.48 -12.70
N ASP A 180 17.36 6.15 -12.15
CA ASP A 180 17.25 6.92 -10.89
C ASP A 180 16.26 8.09 -11.04
N VAL A 181 16.19 8.75 -12.19
CA VAL A 181 15.24 9.84 -12.46
C VAL A 181 13.80 9.32 -12.38
N ILE A 182 13.49 8.20 -13.07
CA ILE A 182 12.15 7.62 -13.08
C ILE A 182 11.82 7.05 -11.69
N TYR A 183 12.78 6.39 -11.04
CA TYR A 183 12.65 5.97 -9.64
C TYR A 183 12.25 7.12 -8.72
N ARG A 184 12.90 8.30 -8.83
CA ARG A 184 12.55 9.47 -8.01
C ARG A 184 11.16 10.02 -8.33
N LYS A 185 10.72 9.95 -9.59
CA LYS A 185 9.36 10.34 -9.99
C LYS A 185 8.34 9.43 -9.31
N CYS A 186 8.51 8.11 -9.41
CA CYS A 186 7.62 7.14 -8.80
C CYS A 186 7.69 7.17 -7.27
N ALA A 187 8.88 7.34 -6.69
CA ALA A 187 9.07 7.50 -5.25
C ALA A 187 8.33 8.74 -4.73
N ARG A 188 8.28 9.83 -5.51
CA ARG A 188 7.45 11.00 -5.17
C ARG A 188 5.98 10.68 -5.22
N LEU A 189 5.47 10.03 -6.27
CA LEU A 189 4.05 9.62 -6.32
C LEU A 189 3.68 8.77 -5.11
N MET A 190 4.55 7.81 -4.77
CA MET A 190 4.39 6.94 -3.61
C MET A 190 4.54 7.65 -2.25
N ASN A 191 5.34 8.73 -2.16
CA ASN A 191 5.49 9.55 -0.94
C ASN A 191 4.54 10.76 -0.86
N ILE A 192 3.90 11.19 -1.95
CA ILE A 192 2.92 12.29 -1.95
C ILE A 192 1.57 11.83 -1.35
N HIS A 193 1.36 10.53 -1.17
CA HIS A 193 0.24 10.00 -0.37
C HIS A 193 0.55 9.86 1.13
N ASN A 194 1.67 10.44 1.61
CA ASN A 194 2.12 10.31 3.02
C ASN A 194 2.15 11.61 3.83
N ILE A 195 1.54 12.71 3.39
CA ILE A 195 1.23 13.86 4.27
C ILE A 195 -0.14 14.45 3.89
N ASP A 196 -1.20 13.78 4.32
CA ASP A 196 -2.33 14.34 5.10
C ASP A 196 -3.40 13.26 5.38
#